data_AF-A0AAJ5IIY5-F1
#
_entry.id   AF-A0AAJ5IIY5-F1
#
_cell.length_a   1.000
_cell.length_b   1.000
_cell.length_c   1.000
_cell.angle_alpha   90.00
_cell.angle_beta   90.00
_cell.angle_gamma   90.00
#
_symmetry.space_group_name_H-M   'P 1'
#
loop_
_entity.id
_entity.type
_entity.pdbx_description
1 polymer ?
#
loop_
_entity_poly.entity_id
_entity_poly.type
_entity_poly.pdbx_seq_one_letter_code
_entity_poly.pdbx_strand_id
1 'polypeptide(L)'
;MAKKPKVLPPLEWLAPRLRLTRALSLAFFFGLIALLVANNLWFANLHGARVEVILAIELVPLLLLLPGMLTGSARAHAWTCFVVNIYFIKGVLAAFDPARAVFGWVEVLVSLGLFIAGLLYVRWKFQHERRMAGEGS
;
A
#
# COMPACT_ATOMS: atom_id res chain seq x y z
N MET A 1 13.27 33.65 14.44
CA MET A 1 13.40 32.44 15.28
C MET A 1 13.88 31.27 14.42
N ALA A 2 15.15 30.88 14.54
CA ALA A 2 15.66 29.69 13.85
C ALA A 2 15.00 28.44 14.47
N LYS A 3 14.23 27.68 13.69
CA LYS A 3 13.70 26.37 14.12
C LYS A 3 14.89 25.51 14.53
N LYS A 4 14.97 25.15 15.82
CA LYS A 4 15.97 24.20 16.34
C LYS A 4 16.05 23.00 15.38
N PRO A 5 17.23 22.63 14.86
CA PRO A 5 17.34 21.53 13.93
C PRO A 5 16.81 20.28 14.61
N LYS A 6 15.73 19.71 14.05
CA LYS A 6 15.05 18.57 14.64
C LYS A 6 16.02 17.40 14.57
N VAL A 7 16.59 17.04 15.72
CA VAL A 7 17.53 15.93 15.85
C VAL A 7 16.88 14.69 15.25
N LEU A 8 17.43 14.21 14.14
CA LEU A 8 16.89 13.05 13.45
C LEU A 8 17.13 11.80 14.33
N PRO A 9 16.27 10.76 14.25
CA PRO A 9 16.47 9.54 15.03
C PRO A 9 17.77 8.83 14.60
N PRO A 10 18.48 8.16 15.51
CA PRO A 10 19.69 7.40 15.17
C PRO A 10 19.37 6.27 14.16
N LEU A 11 20.33 5.97 13.27
CA LEU A 11 20.15 5.01 12.17
C LEU A 11 19.77 3.61 12.67
N GLU A 12 20.32 3.22 13.83
CA GLU A 12 20.02 1.97 14.52
C GLU A 12 18.54 1.81 14.91
N TRP A 13 17.84 2.92 15.16
CA TRP A 13 16.41 2.92 15.47
C TRP A 13 15.54 2.89 14.21
N LEU A 14 16.03 3.49 13.11
CA LEU A 14 15.33 3.57 11.82
C LEU A 14 15.39 2.26 11.02
N ALA A 15 16.53 1.57 11.03
CA ALA A 15 16.74 0.35 10.24
C ALA A 15 15.73 -0.80 10.52
N PRO A 16 15.47 -1.22 11.78
CA PRO A 16 14.52 -2.31 12.04
C PRO A 16 13.08 -1.90 11.70
N ARG A 17 12.73 -0.64 11.97
CA ARG A 17 11.43 -0.06 11.69
C ARG A 17 11.15 0.01 10.19
N LEU A 18 12.15 0.38 9.39
CA LEU A 18 12.06 0.43 7.94
C LEU A 18 11.85 -0.97 7.32
N ARG A 19 12.49 -2.00 7.88
CA ARG A 19 12.27 -3.40 7.47
C ARG A 19 10.86 -3.86 7.83
N LEU A 20 10.38 -3.53 9.02
CA LEU A 20 9.04 -3.90 9.48
C LEU A 20 7.96 -3.23 8.63
N THR A 21 8.04 -1.92 8.37
CA THR A 21 7.04 -1.24 7.54
C THR A 21 7.08 -1.71 6.10
N ARG A 22 8.26 -2.04 5.56
CA ARG A 22 8.35 -2.66 4.24
C ARG A 22 7.65 -4.02 4.21
N ALA A 23 7.90 -4.86 5.22
CA ALA A 23 7.26 -6.17 5.32
C ALA A 23 5.73 -6.04 5.45
N LEU A 24 5.26 -5.10 6.29
CA LEU A 24 3.84 -4.81 6.43
C LEU A 24 3.22 -4.28 5.12
N SER A 25 3.86 -3.31 4.47
CA SER A 25 3.40 -2.80 3.16
C SER A 25 3.32 -3.92 2.13
N LEU A 26 4.32 -4.78 2.04
CA LEU A 26 4.29 -5.93 1.14
C LEU A 26 3.18 -6.91 1.50
N ALA A 27 3.00 -7.23 2.79
CA ALA A 27 1.95 -8.12 3.26
C ALA A 27 0.55 -7.58 2.90
N PHE A 28 0.29 -6.30 3.13
CA PHE A 28 -0.98 -5.68 2.75
C PHE A 28 -1.14 -5.58 1.23
N PHE A 29 -0.05 -5.34 0.49
CA PHE A 29 -0.08 -5.30 -0.98
C PHE A 29 -0.44 -6.65 -1.59
N PHE A 30 0.22 -7.73 -1.14
CA PHE A 30 -0.14 -9.10 -1.53
C PHE A 30 -1.53 -9.49 -1.01
N GLY A 31 -1.91 -9.03 0.18
CA GLY A 31 -3.26 -9.21 0.72
C GLY A 31 -4.34 -8.58 -0.17
N LEU A 32 -4.09 -7.38 -0.70
CA LEU A 32 -5.00 -6.71 -1.62
C LEU A 32 -5.10 -7.47 -2.95
N ILE A 33 -3.97 -7.92 -3.50
CA ILE A 33 -3.97 -8.77 -4.71
C ILE A 33 -4.75 -10.07 -4.47
N ALA A 34 -4.48 -10.75 -3.36
CA ALA A 34 -5.15 -11.99 -3.01
C ALA A 34 -6.66 -11.77 -2.82
N LEU A 35 -7.06 -10.64 -2.22
CA LEU A 35 -8.47 -10.29 -2.05
C LEU A 35 -9.15 -10.04 -3.40
N LEU A 36 -8.51 -9.31 -4.32
CA LEU A 36 -9.00 -9.07 -5.68
C LEU A 36 -9.17 -10.39 -6.44
N VAL A 37 -8.20 -11.30 -6.34
CA VAL A 37 -8.25 -12.62 -6.98
C VAL A 37 -9.32 -13.52 -6.35
N ALA A 38 -9.41 -13.58 -5.01
CA ALA A 38 -10.41 -14.36 -4.31
C ALA A 38 -11.83 -13.88 -4.62
N ASN A 39 -12.04 -12.56 -4.66
CA ASN A 39 -13.28 -11.94 -5.09
C ASN A 39 -13.59 -12.32 -6.55
N ASN A 40 -12.60 -12.25 -7.46
CA ASN A 40 -12.82 -12.66 -8.84
C ASN A 40 -13.24 -14.13 -8.96
N LEU A 41 -12.54 -15.07 -8.31
CA LEU A 41 -12.86 -16.50 -8.36
C LEU A 41 -14.25 -16.83 -7.78
N TRP A 42 -14.64 -16.14 -6.70
CA TRP A 42 -15.94 -16.32 -6.06
C TRP A 42 -17.09 -15.77 -6.93
N PHE A 43 -16.89 -14.62 -7.57
CA PHE A 43 -17.92 -13.96 -8.39
C PHE A 43 -17.91 -14.38 -9.87
N ALA A 44 -16.80 -14.92 -10.40
CA ALA A 44 -16.69 -15.44 -11.77
C ALA A 44 -17.65 -16.61 -12.02
N ASN A 45 -18.01 -17.35 -10.98
CA ASN A 45 -18.98 -18.45 -11.08
C ASN A 45 -20.44 -17.97 -11.16
N LEU A 46 -20.75 -16.71 -10.81
CA LEU A 46 -22.13 -16.26 -10.64
C LEU A 46 -22.67 -15.39 -11.78
N HIS A 47 -21.81 -14.73 -12.56
CA HIS A 47 -22.24 -13.84 -13.65
C HIS A 47 -21.24 -13.92 -14.79
N GLY A 48 -21.65 -14.43 -15.96
CA GLY A 48 -20.86 -14.48 -17.21
C GLY A 48 -20.47 -13.12 -17.81
N ALA A 49 -20.38 -12.07 -16.99
CA ALA A 49 -19.69 -10.83 -17.30
C ALA A 49 -18.17 -11.07 -17.30
N ARG A 50 -17.40 -10.30 -18.07
CA ARG A 50 -15.94 -10.43 -18.18
C ARG A 50 -15.23 -9.92 -16.92
N VAL A 51 -15.47 -10.56 -15.77
CA VAL A 51 -14.86 -10.24 -14.47
C VAL A 51 -13.33 -10.34 -14.58
N GLU A 52 -12.82 -11.24 -15.43
CA GLU A 52 -11.39 -11.38 -15.76
C GLU A 52 -10.77 -10.10 -16.35
N VAL A 53 -11.49 -9.40 -17.24
CA VAL A 53 -10.99 -8.16 -17.86
C VAL A 53 -10.93 -7.04 -16.83
N ILE A 54 -11.93 -6.95 -15.95
CA ILE A 54 -11.95 -5.98 -14.85
C ILE A 54 -10.76 -6.24 -13.91
N LEU A 55 -10.53 -7.50 -13.54
CA LEU A 55 -9.39 -7.89 -12.71
C LEU A 55 -8.06 -7.60 -13.41
N ALA A 56 -7.94 -7.85 -14.72
CA ALA A 56 -6.72 -7.56 -15.46
C ALA A 56 -6.40 -6.06 -15.42
N ILE A 57 -7.40 -5.21 -15.67
CA ILE A 57 -7.24 -3.75 -15.61
C ILE A 57 -6.84 -3.29 -14.19
N GLU A 58 -7.38 -3.94 -13.15
CA GLU A 58 -7.06 -3.63 -11.76
C GLU A 58 -5.69 -4.14 -11.32
N LEU A 59 -5.22 -5.28 -11.85
CA LEU A 59 -3.92 -5.83 -11.51
C LEU A 59 -2.78 -5.10 -12.23
N VAL A 60 -3.01 -4.55 -13.42
CA VAL A 60 -2.00 -3.80 -14.19
C VAL A 60 -1.30 -2.71 -13.37
N PRO A 61 -2.01 -1.74 -12.75
CA PRO A 61 -1.35 -0.70 -11.96
C PRO A 61 -0.62 -1.26 -10.73
N LEU A 62 -1.12 -2.33 -10.10
CA LEU A 62 -0.37 -3.00 -9.02
C LEU A 62 0.91 -3.66 -9.55
N LEU A 63 0.84 -4.39 -10.66
CA LEU A 63 1.99 -5.07 -11.25
C LEU A 63 3.08 -4.08 -11.69
N LEU A 64 2.69 -2.89 -12.17
CA LEU A 64 3.64 -1.81 -12.47
C LEU A 64 4.34 -1.28 -11.20
N LEU A 65 3.65 -1.27 -10.06
CA LEU A 65 4.20 -0.82 -8.77
C LEU A 65 5.02 -1.91 -8.05
N LEU A 66 4.76 -3.18 -8.33
CA LEU A 66 5.41 -4.34 -7.72
C LEU A 66 6.96 -4.25 -7.76
N PRO A 67 7.64 -4.04 -8.91
CA PRO A 67 9.11 -3.95 -8.94
C PRO A 67 9.61 -2.73 -8.14
N GLY A 68 8.86 -1.63 -8.14
CA GLY A 68 9.17 -0.44 -7.35
C GLY A 68 9.09 -0.69 -5.84
N MET A 69 8.08 -1.42 -5.40
CA MET A 69 7.94 -1.82 -3.99
C MET A 69 9.02 -2.82 -3.58
N LEU A 70 9.34 -3.79 -4.43
CA LEU A 70 10.39 -4.78 -4.18
C LEU A 70 11.78 -4.14 -4.11
N THR A 71 12.05 -3.09 -4.87
CA THR A 71 13.34 -2.36 -4.77
C THR A 71 13.45 -1.48 -3.52
N GLY A 72 12.38 -1.30 -2.75
CA GLY A 72 12.40 -0.45 -1.55
C GLY A 72 12.56 1.04 -1.86
N SER A 73 12.11 1.47 -3.05
CA SER A 73 12.14 2.87 -3.44
C SER A 73 11.09 3.67 -2.65
N ALA A 74 11.50 4.81 -2.08
CA ALA A 74 10.59 5.74 -1.41
C ALA A 74 9.50 6.23 -2.39
N ARG A 75 9.87 6.48 -3.65
CA ARG A 75 8.93 6.92 -4.69
C ARG A 75 7.88 5.86 -4.97
N ALA A 76 8.27 4.59 -5.06
CA ALA A 76 7.33 3.52 -5.34
C ALA A 76 6.31 3.31 -4.20
N HIS A 77 6.75 3.41 -2.94
CA HIS A 77 5.83 3.36 -1.80
C HIS A 77 4.90 4.59 -1.78
N ALA A 78 5.39 5.78 -2.15
CA ALA A 78 4.55 6.97 -2.28
C ALA A 78 3.50 6.81 -3.39
N TRP A 79 3.89 6.30 -4.56
CA TRP A 79 2.96 5.97 -5.65
C TRP A 79 1.93 4.92 -5.24
N THR A 80 2.34 3.90 -4.49
CA THR A 80 1.44 2.89 -3.93
C THR A 80 0.41 3.51 -3.01
N CYS A 81 0.80 4.47 -2.16
CA CYS A 81 -0.13 5.23 -1.32
C CYS A 81 -1.14 6.05 -2.14
N PHE A 82 -0.82 6.51 -3.34
CA PHE A 82 -1.81 7.16 -4.21
C PHE A 82 -2.75 6.15 -4.86
N VAL A 83 -2.19 5.09 -5.46
CA VAL A 83 -2.95 4.07 -6.17
C VAL A 83 -3.90 3.31 -5.25
N VAL A 84 -3.50 3.03 -4.01
CA VAL A 84 -4.37 2.34 -3.03
C VAL A 84 -5.66 3.10 -2.70
N ASN A 85 -5.69 4.43 -2.84
CA ASN A 85 -6.93 5.19 -2.63
C ASN A 85 -8.02 4.83 -3.64
N ILE A 86 -7.65 4.44 -4.85
CA ILE A 86 -8.62 3.99 -5.86
C ILE A 86 -9.31 2.70 -5.39
N TYR A 87 -8.54 1.76 -4.83
CA TYR A 87 -9.07 0.52 -4.24
C TYR A 87 -9.88 0.78 -2.98
N PHE A 88 -9.48 1.77 -2.16
CA PHE A 88 -10.27 2.20 -1.03
C PHE A 88 -11.65 2.68 -1.45
N ILE A 89 -11.74 3.56 -2.47
CA ILE A 89 -13.02 4.05 -2.99
C ILE A 89 -13.87 2.88 -3.50
N LYS A 90 -13.27 1.95 -4.26
CA LYS A 90 -13.94 0.75 -4.73
C LYS A 90 -14.48 -0.11 -3.57
N GLY A 91 -13.67 -0.35 -2.54
CA GLY A 91 -14.07 -1.10 -1.36
C GLY A 91 -15.23 -0.41 -0.62
N VAL A 92 -15.21 0.92 -0.50
CA VAL A 92 -16.31 1.69 0.09
C VAL A 92 -17.59 1.52 -0.74
N LEU A 93 -17.51 1.64 -2.07
CA LEU A 93 -18.65 1.43 -2.96
C LEU A 93 -19.23 0.00 -2.80
N ALA A 94 -18.36 -1.01 -2.71
CA ALA A 94 -18.76 -2.39 -2.46
C ALA A 94 -19.32 -2.61 -1.05
N ALA A 95 -18.91 -1.81 -0.06
CA ALA A 95 -19.42 -1.89 1.31
C ALA A 95 -20.89 -1.43 1.41
N PHE A 96 -21.31 -0.53 0.52
CA PHE A 96 -22.70 -0.06 0.42
C PHE A 96 -23.61 -1.01 -0.39
N ASP A 97 -23.06 -1.99 -1.09
CA ASP A 97 -23.82 -3.03 -1.78
C ASP A 97 -24.10 -4.20 -0.81
N PRO A 98 -25.38 -4.49 -0.47
CA PRO A 98 -25.73 -5.56 0.48
C PRO A 98 -25.17 -6.94 0.09
N ALA A 99 -25.01 -7.22 -1.21
CA ALA A 99 -24.47 -8.49 -1.70
C ALA A 99 -22.96 -8.60 -1.54
N ARG A 100 -22.25 -7.47 -1.40
CA ARG A 100 -20.78 -7.39 -1.39
C ARG A 100 -20.22 -6.71 -0.14
N ALA A 101 -21.08 -6.34 0.81
CA ALA A 101 -20.74 -5.52 1.96
C ALA A 101 -19.52 -6.03 2.75
N VAL A 102 -19.47 -7.34 3.02
CA VAL A 102 -18.35 -7.96 3.76
C VAL A 102 -17.04 -7.83 2.99
N PHE A 103 -17.03 -8.11 1.68
CA PHE A 103 -15.84 -7.97 0.84
C PHE A 103 -15.40 -6.50 0.75
N GLY A 104 -16.35 -5.57 0.61
CA GLY A 104 -16.08 -4.14 0.59
C GLY A 104 -15.39 -3.65 1.85
N TRP A 105 -15.88 -4.05 3.04
CA TRP A 105 -15.25 -3.70 4.31
C TRP A 105 -13.83 -4.28 4.46
N VAL A 106 -13.61 -5.52 4.02
CA VAL A 106 -12.26 -6.12 4.04
C VAL A 106 -11.33 -5.36 3.08
N GLU A 107 -11.78 -5.02 1.89
CA GLU A 107 -10.99 -4.27 0.90
C GLU A 107 -10.62 -2.87 1.42
N VAL A 108 -11.55 -2.21 2.11
CA VAL A 108 -11.33 -0.93 2.81
C VAL A 108 -10.25 -1.05 3.88
N LEU A 109 -10.35 -2.05 4.76
CA LEU A 109 -9.40 -2.24 5.85
C LEU A 109 -7.99 -2.59 5.35
N VAL A 110 -7.89 -3.46 4.33
CA VAL A 110 -6.61 -3.83 3.71
C VAL A 110 -5.98 -2.63 3.00
N SER A 111 -6.78 -1.87 2.24
CA SER A 111 -6.33 -0.66 1.55
C SER A 111 -5.83 0.40 2.54
N LEU A 112 -6.55 0.60 3.65
CA LEU A 112 -6.17 1.53 4.70
C LEU A 112 -4.87 1.09 5.40
N GLY A 113 -4.75 -0.21 5.70
CA GLY A 113 -3.52 -0.78 6.27
C GLY A 113 -2.31 -0.60 5.36
N LEU A 114 -2.47 -0.85 4.06
CA LEU A 114 -1.45 -0.61 3.05
C LEU A 114 -1.05 0.87 2.98
N PHE A 115 -2.03 1.77 3.01
CA PHE A 115 -1.80 3.21 3.01
C PHE A 115 -0.98 3.67 4.22
N ILE A 116 -1.36 3.26 5.42
CA ILE A 116 -0.65 3.62 6.67
C ILE A 116 0.76 3.05 6.67
N ALA A 117 0.93 1.77 6.32
CA ALA A 117 2.23 1.12 6.25
C ALA A 117 3.15 1.80 5.22
N GLY A 118 2.63 2.11 4.04
CA GLY A 118 3.36 2.80 2.98
C GLY A 118 3.77 4.22 3.38
N LEU A 119 2.88 4.98 4.03
CA LEU A 119 3.16 6.32 4.50
C LEU A 119 4.25 6.33 5.58
N LEU A 120 4.19 5.39 6.53
CA LEU A 120 5.23 5.21 7.55
C LEU A 120 6.57 4.82 6.94
N TYR A 121 6.56 3.94 5.92
CA TYR A 121 7.77 3.58 5.19
C TYR A 121 8.40 4.80 4.50
N VAL A 122 7.63 5.57 3.72
CA VAL A 122 8.12 6.78 3.04
C VAL A 122 8.67 7.78 4.04
N ARG A 123 7.97 7.99 5.16
CA ARG A 123 8.40 8.90 6.22
C ARG A 123 9.74 8.51 6.82
N TRP A 124 9.93 7.24 7.18
CA TRP A 124 11.18 6.77 7.78
C TRP A 124 12.31 6.64 6.75
N LYS A 125 11.99 6.27 5.50
CA LYS A 125 12.96 6.22 4.41
C LYS A 125 13.53 7.60 4.10
N PHE A 126 12.68 8.63 4.07
CA PHE A 126 13.10 10.02 3.87
C PHE A 126 14.00 10.53 5.01
N GLN A 127 13.69 10.17 6.26
CA GLN A 127 14.55 10.50 7.40
C GLN A 127 15.90 9.77 7.34
N HIS A 128 15.91 8.52 6.90
CA HIS A 128 17.12 7.73 6.72
C HIS A 128 18.01 8.30 5.60
N GLU A 129 17.44 8.66 4.45
CA GLU A 129 18.21 9.25 3.34
C GLU A 129 18.81 10.61 3.69
N ARG A 130 18.08 11.47 4.40
CA ARG A 130 18.61 12.75 4.88
C ARG A 130 19.74 12.59 5.90
N ARG A 131 19.62 11.61 6.80
CA ARG A 131 20.69 11.25 7.75
C ARG A 131 21.94 10.74 7.03
N MET A 132 21.77 9.90 6.00
CA MET A 132 22.88 9.40 5.19
C MET A 132 23.55 10.50 4.35
N ALA A 133 22.80 11.55 3.98
CA ALA A 133 23.34 12.72 3.27
C ALA A 133 24.15 13.67 4.18
N GLY A 134 24.34 13.33 5.46
CA GLY A 134 25.15 14.13 6.40
C GLY A 134 24.37 15.25 7.09
N GLU A 135 23.06 15.40 6.85
CA GLU A 135 22.23 16.33 7.61
C GLU A 135 21.98 15.75 9.02
N GLY A 136 22.78 16.14 10.01
CA GLY A 136 22.48 15.84 11.42
C GLY A 136 23.66 15.57 12.35
N SER A 137 24.88 15.97 11.97
CA SER A 137 25.99 16.22 12.90
C SER A 137 25.72 17.45 13.76
#